data_AF-A0A443RX35-F1
#
_entry.id   AF-A0A443RX35-F1
#
_cell.length_a   1.000
_cell.length_b   1.000
_cell.length_c   1.000
_cell.angle_alpha   90.00
_cell.angle_beta   90.00
_cell.angle_gamma   90.00
#
_symmetry.space_group_name_H-M   'P 1'
#
loop_
_entity.id
_entity.type
_entity.pdbx_description
1 polymer ?
#
loop_
_entity_poly.entity_id
_entity_poly.type
_entity_poly.pdbx_seq_one_letter_code
_entity_poly.pdbx_strand_id
1 'polypeptide(L)'
;KKIEFSIDSKEYMSKLADQRTIIIDASAIVGNITHHVVERFTLNSPKLEIKTPSIVKRNSSFNVTVNFRNPLTQILTNCSLIVEGKGFRRKIFKISDVAASSISKTAFNLRTSSFVSETFVVKLYTKALKESVGFAHIKIPQVQKEK
;
A
#
# COMPACT_ATOMS: atom_id res chain seq x y z
N LYS A 1 -25.08 -13.09 -28.65
CA LYS A 1 -25.70 -13.32 -27.31
C LYS A 1 -24.69 -12.86 -26.27
N LYS A 2 -25.08 -12.03 -25.30
CA LYS A 2 -24.18 -11.56 -24.24
C LYS A 2 -24.14 -12.61 -23.13
N ILE A 3 -22.94 -12.98 -22.67
CA ILE A 3 -22.76 -13.80 -21.47
C ILE A 3 -22.26 -12.87 -20.38
N GLU A 4 -22.98 -12.83 -19.27
CA GLU A 4 -22.63 -12.03 -18.09
C GLU A 4 -22.39 -12.99 -16.92
N PHE A 5 -21.35 -12.72 -16.15
CA PHE A 5 -21.10 -13.38 -14.88
C PHE A 5 -20.49 -12.36 -13.92
N SER A 6 -20.71 -12.59 -12.63
CA SER A 6 -20.18 -11.77 -11.54
C SER A 6 -19.30 -12.66 -10.68
N ILE A 7 -18.17 -12.11 -10.22
CA ILE A 7 -17.27 -12.79 -9.29
C ILE A 7 -17.34 -12.05 -7.95
N ASP A 8 -17.81 -12.71 -6.91
CA ASP A 8 -17.87 -12.13 -5.58
C ASP A 8 -16.47 -12.08 -4.95
N SER A 9 -16.21 -11.05 -4.15
CA SER A 9 -14.98 -10.91 -3.37
C SER A 9 -14.60 -12.18 -2.58
N LYS A 10 -15.58 -12.88 -2.00
CA LYS A 10 -15.35 -14.10 -1.22
C LYS A 10 -14.73 -15.22 -2.05
N GLU A 11 -14.93 -15.23 -3.37
CA GLU A 11 -14.45 -16.29 -4.26
C GLU A 11 -12.97 -16.16 -4.61
N TYR A 12 -12.45 -14.92 -4.64
CA TYR A 12 -11.08 -14.64 -5.08
C TYR A 12 -10.16 -14.11 -3.97
N MET A 13 -10.68 -13.48 -2.91
CA MET A 13 -9.85 -12.73 -1.95
C MET A 13 -8.80 -13.58 -1.23
N SER A 14 -9.09 -14.86 -0.95
CA SER A 14 -8.12 -15.79 -0.36
C SER A 14 -7.12 -16.37 -1.36
N LYS A 15 -7.39 -16.23 -2.67
CA LYS A 15 -6.61 -16.77 -3.79
C LYS A 15 -5.76 -15.71 -4.47
N LEU A 16 -5.94 -14.43 -4.15
CA LEU A 16 -5.15 -13.34 -4.71
C LEU A 16 -3.68 -13.51 -4.32
N ALA A 17 -2.85 -13.71 -5.35
CA ALA A 17 -1.41 -13.55 -5.25
C ALA A 17 -1.04 -12.07 -5.03
N ASP A 18 0.24 -11.80 -4.73
CA ASP A 18 0.71 -10.45 -4.38
C ASP A 18 0.46 -9.40 -5.47
N GLN A 19 0.43 -9.83 -6.74
CA GLN A 19 0.13 -8.94 -7.88
C GLN A 19 -1.36 -8.58 -8.00
N ARG A 20 -2.25 -9.27 -7.27
CA ARG A 20 -3.71 -9.07 -7.26
C ARG A 20 -4.36 -9.02 -8.65
N THR A 21 -3.82 -9.82 -9.57
CA THR A 21 -4.32 -9.92 -10.94
C THR A 21 -5.29 -11.07 -11.05
N ILE A 22 -6.46 -10.81 -11.61
CA ILE A 22 -7.43 -11.81 -12.02
C ILE A 22 -7.33 -11.97 -13.53
N ILE A 23 -7.23 -13.21 -13.98
CA ILE A 23 -7.19 -13.59 -15.39
C ILE A 23 -8.51 -14.30 -15.68
N ILE A 24 -9.26 -13.78 -16.64
CA ILE A 24 -10.45 -14.42 -17.19
C ILE A 24 -10.06 -15.00 -18.53
N ASP A 25 -10.16 -16.32 -18.66
CA ASP A 25 -9.96 -17.04 -19.90
C ASP A 25 -11.31 -17.63 -20.33
N ALA A 26 -11.76 -17.27 -21.54
CA ALA A 26 -12.98 -17.80 -22.10
C ALA A 26 -12.75 -18.31 -23.52
N SER A 27 -13.23 -19.53 -23.77
CA SER A 27 -13.20 -20.17 -25.08
C SER A 27 -14.60 -20.60 -25.49
N ALA A 28 -14.90 -20.51 -26.78
CA ALA A 28 -16.16 -20.95 -27.35
C ALA A 28 -15.94 -21.66 -28.69
N ILE A 29 -16.74 -22.69 -28.97
CA ILE A 29 -16.67 -23.45 -30.22
C ILE A 29 -17.92 -23.11 -31.04
N VAL A 30 -17.72 -22.66 -32.28
CA VAL A 30 -18.79 -22.37 -33.24
C VAL A 30 -18.51 -23.15 -34.52
N GLY A 31 -19.24 -24.25 -34.73
CA GLY A 31 -18.92 -25.22 -35.79
C GLY A 31 -17.53 -25.83 -35.55
N ASN A 32 -16.62 -25.65 -36.51
CA ASN A 32 -15.22 -26.11 -36.43
C ASN A 32 -14.24 -24.99 -35.99
N ILE A 33 -14.74 -23.81 -35.61
CA ILE A 33 -13.90 -22.67 -35.23
C ILE A 33 -13.92 -22.52 -33.72
N THR A 34 -12.74 -22.37 -33.13
CA THR A 34 -12.58 -22.02 -31.72
C THR A 34 -12.30 -20.52 -31.60
N HIS A 35 -13.10 -19.84 -30.81
CA HIS A 35 -12.89 -18.46 -30.39
C HIS A 35 -12.30 -18.46 -28.98
N HIS A 36 -11.32 -17.60 -28.74
CA HIS A 36 -10.64 -17.49 -27.45
C HIS A 36 -10.45 -16.02 -27.08
N VAL A 37 -10.66 -15.70 -25.81
CA VAL A 37 -10.40 -14.37 -25.26
C VAL A 37 -9.77 -14.53 -23.87
N VAL A 38 -8.77 -13.69 -23.60
CA VAL A 38 -8.13 -13.59 -22.29
C VAL A 38 -8.15 -12.14 -21.84
N GLU A 39 -8.83 -11.90 -20.73
CA GLU A 39 -8.89 -10.59 -20.09
C GLU A 39 -8.11 -10.61 -18.77
N ARG A 40 -7.47 -9.49 -18.45
CA ARG A 40 -6.68 -9.34 -17.22
C ARG A 40 -7.03 -8.03 -16.53
N PHE A 41 -7.28 -8.09 -15.24
CA PHE A 41 -7.47 -6.89 -14.44
C PHE A 41 -6.79 -7.03 -13.07
N THR A 42 -6.22 -5.93 -12.61
CA THR A 42 -5.51 -5.84 -11.33
C THR A 42 -6.34 -5.07 -10.34
N LEU A 43 -6.51 -5.61 -9.13
CA LEU A 43 -7.23 -4.91 -8.07
C LEU A 43 -6.34 -3.80 -7.48
N ASN A 44 -6.94 -2.62 -7.33
CA ASN A 44 -6.25 -1.44 -6.85
C ASN A 44 -5.85 -1.59 -5.38
N SER A 45 -4.57 -1.30 -5.10
CA SER A 45 -4.10 -1.04 -3.74
C SER A 45 -4.76 0.21 -3.16
N PRO A 46 -5.06 0.24 -1.84
CA PRO A 46 -5.30 1.51 -1.17
C PRO A 46 -4.09 2.43 -1.33
N LYS A 47 -4.35 3.63 -1.84
CA LYS A 47 -3.36 4.70 -1.89
C LYS A 47 -3.04 5.14 -0.45
N LEU A 48 -1.75 5.22 -0.13
CA LEU A 48 -1.28 5.75 1.14
C LEU A 48 -1.02 7.25 1.00
N GLU A 49 -1.69 8.05 1.82
CA GLU A 49 -1.39 9.47 1.99
C GLU A 49 -0.44 9.65 3.17
N ILE A 50 0.81 10.00 2.88
CA ILE A 50 1.85 10.17 3.90
C ILE A 50 2.10 11.66 4.10
N LYS A 51 1.83 12.15 5.30
CA LYS A 51 2.12 13.52 5.73
C LYS A 51 3.33 13.52 6.64
N THR A 52 4.36 14.25 6.25
CA THR A 52 5.62 14.42 6.98
C THR A 52 6.11 15.85 6.76
N PRO A 53 6.88 16.43 7.70
CA PRO A 53 7.61 17.66 7.41
C PRO A 53 8.54 17.48 6.21
N SER A 54 8.66 18.50 5.37
CA SER A 54 9.58 18.50 4.22
C SER A 54 11.04 18.66 4.65
N ILE A 55 11.27 19.32 5.79
CA ILE A 55 12.58 19.59 6.37
C ILE A 55 12.58 19.13 7.83
N VAL A 56 13.59 18.37 8.22
CA VAL A 56 13.75 17.88 9.59
C VAL A 56 15.18 18.12 10.06
N LYS A 57 15.34 18.57 11.31
CA LYS A 57 16.67 18.80 11.90
C LYS A 57 17.43 17.46 12.02
N ARG A 58 18.75 17.49 11.85
CA ARG A 58 19.61 16.31 12.02
C ARG A 58 19.44 15.69 13.42
N ASN A 59 19.40 14.36 13.49
CA ASN A 59 19.28 13.57 14.72
C ASN A 59 18.04 13.88 15.58
N SER A 60 17.01 14.46 14.98
CA SER A 60 15.77 14.87 15.67
C SER A 60 14.61 13.95 15.33
N SER A 61 13.66 13.85 16.26
CA SER A 61 12.41 13.12 16.04
C SER A 61 11.40 13.99 15.30
N PHE A 62 10.59 13.37 14.45
CA PHE A 62 9.52 14.02 13.71
C PHE A 62 8.31 13.09 13.57
N ASN A 63 7.13 13.69 13.50
CA ASN A 63 5.87 12.99 13.33
C ASN A 63 5.62 12.68 11.86
N VAL A 64 5.20 11.45 11.59
CA VAL A 64 4.66 11.03 10.30
C VAL A 64 3.22 10.60 10.53
N THR A 65 2.32 11.06 9.66
CA THR A 65 0.92 10.61 9.63
C THR A 65 0.67 9.86 8.33
N VAL A 66 0.07 8.69 8.42
CA VAL A 66 -0.32 7.87 7.28
C VAL A 66 -1.83 7.72 7.30
N ASN A 67 -2.47 8.07 6.19
CA ASN A 67 -3.90 7.83 5.98
C ASN A 67 -4.12 6.90 4.80
N PHE A 68 -5.14 6.06 4.88
CA PHE A 68 -5.65 5.32 3.74
C PHE A 68 -7.12 5.00 3.93
N ARG A 69 -7.83 4.79 2.81
CA ARG A 69 -9.20 4.30 2.80
C ARG A 69 -9.21 2.80 2.55
N ASN A 70 -9.97 2.04 3.33
CA ASN A 70 -10.27 0.64 3.02
C ASN A 70 -11.13 0.60 1.75
N PRO A 71 -10.65 0.02 0.63
CA PRO A 71 -11.42 -0.04 -0.61
C PRO A 71 -12.48 -1.14 -0.60
N LEU A 72 -12.48 -2.02 0.41
CA LEU A 72 -13.35 -3.18 0.48
C LEU A 72 -14.66 -2.86 1.23
N THR A 73 -15.68 -3.65 0.91
CA THR A 73 -16.96 -3.71 1.63
C THR A 73 -16.90 -4.58 2.89
N GLN A 74 -15.72 -5.11 3.22
CA GLN A 74 -15.44 -5.89 4.43
C GLN A 74 -14.36 -5.23 5.29
N ILE A 75 -14.29 -5.61 6.57
CA ILE A 75 -13.26 -5.16 7.49
C ILE A 75 -11.86 -5.67 7.07
N LEU A 76 -10.86 -4.79 7.17
CA LEU A 76 -9.44 -5.16 7.06
C LEU A 76 -8.92 -5.54 8.43
N THR A 77 -8.33 -6.73 8.52
CA THR A 77 -7.79 -7.29 9.77
C THR A 77 -6.28 -7.49 9.71
N ASN A 78 -5.65 -7.58 10.89
CA ASN A 78 -4.21 -7.76 11.05
C ASN A 78 -3.41 -6.65 10.34
N CYS A 79 -3.86 -5.42 10.51
CA CYS A 79 -3.29 -4.26 9.85
C CYS A 79 -1.96 -3.84 10.49
N SER A 80 -0.96 -3.58 9.65
CA SER A 80 0.33 -3.05 10.11
C SER A 80 0.95 -2.10 9.09
N LEU A 81 1.69 -1.11 9.60
CA LEU A 81 2.54 -0.23 8.81
C LEU A 81 3.99 -0.60 9.04
N ILE A 82 4.72 -0.86 7.97
CA ILE A 82 6.15 -1.10 7.99
C ILE A 82 6.83 0.12 7.39
N VAL A 83 7.83 0.67 8.10
CA VAL A 83 8.58 1.83 7.66
C VAL A 83 10.05 1.49 7.58
N GLU A 84 10.68 1.77 6.44
CA GLU A 84 12.09 1.48 6.20
C GLU A 84 12.70 2.42 5.16
N GLY A 85 14.01 2.62 5.24
CA GLY A 85 14.76 3.44 4.28
C GLY A 85 16.25 3.50 4.64
N LYS A 86 17.09 4.07 3.78
CA LYS A 86 18.54 4.12 3.99
C LYS A 86 18.94 4.75 5.34
N GLY A 87 18.21 5.78 5.78
CA GLY A 87 18.37 6.43 7.09
C GLY A 87 17.47 5.88 8.21
N PHE A 88 16.55 4.97 7.89
CA PHE A 88 15.52 4.49 8.79
C PHE A 88 15.57 2.98 8.94
N ARG A 89 15.97 2.50 10.12
CA ARG A 89 15.83 1.09 10.48
C ARG A 89 14.38 0.66 10.32
N ARG A 90 14.17 -0.55 9.82
CA ARG A 90 12.85 -1.16 9.68
C ARG A 90 12.10 -1.14 11.01
N LYS A 91 10.91 -0.54 11.01
CA LYS A 91 9.98 -0.52 12.14
C LYS A 91 8.63 -1.03 11.71
N ILE A 92 7.96 -1.75 12.61
CA ILE A 92 6.60 -2.29 12.38
C ILE A 92 5.68 -1.67 13.42
N PHE A 93 4.61 -1.04 12.94
CA PHE A 93 3.56 -0.44 13.74
C PHE A 93 2.28 -1.25 13.52
N LYS A 94 1.82 -1.98 14.54
CA LYS A 94 0.49 -2.59 14.50
C LYS A 94 -0.55 -1.47 14.58
N ILE A 95 -1.57 -1.53 13.74
CA ILE A 95 -2.68 -0.58 13.74
C ILE A 95 -3.99 -1.35 13.87
N SER A 96 -5.04 -0.67 14.34
CA SER A 96 -6.35 -1.28 14.50
C SER A 96 -6.93 -1.77 13.17
N ASP A 97 -7.82 -2.74 13.27
CA ASP A 97 -8.65 -3.19 12.15
C ASP A 97 -9.45 -2.01 11.58
N VAL A 98 -9.67 -2.02 10.27
CA VAL A 98 -10.27 -0.89 9.54
C VAL A 98 -11.60 -1.34 8.94
N ALA A 99 -12.69 -0.74 9.42
CA ALA A 99 -14.04 -1.05 8.95
C ALA A 99 -14.18 -0.89 7.41
N ALA A 100 -15.20 -1.54 6.86
CA ALA A 100 -15.53 -1.44 5.44
C ALA A 100 -15.64 0.02 4.99
N SER A 101 -15.00 0.36 3.86
CA SER A 101 -15.04 1.70 3.26
C SER A 101 -14.59 2.88 4.14
N SER A 102 -14.03 2.62 5.33
CA SER A 102 -13.63 3.67 6.28
C SER A 102 -12.18 4.12 6.06
N ILE A 103 -11.82 5.24 6.68
CA ILE A 103 -10.48 5.81 6.63
C ILE A 103 -9.75 5.46 7.93
N SER A 104 -8.53 4.94 7.80
CA SER A 104 -7.59 4.81 8.91
C SER A 104 -6.61 5.98 8.89
N LYS A 105 -6.30 6.51 10.08
CA LYS A 105 -5.29 7.55 10.31
C LYS A 105 -4.39 7.11 11.44
N THR A 106 -3.10 6.94 11.14
CA THR A 106 -2.10 6.53 12.12
C THR A 106 -0.97 7.53 12.16
N ALA A 107 -0.54 7.92 13.35
CA ALA A 107 0.65 8.76 13.56
C ALA A 107 1.74 7.96 14.27
N PHE A 108 2.99 8.15 13.86
CA PHE A 108 4.16 7.58 14.53
C PHE A 108 5.36 8.51 14.41
N ASN A 109 6.32 8.31 15.31
CA ASN A 109 7.55 9.09 15.35
C ASN A 109 8.70 8.35 14.67
N LEU A 110 9.36 9.05 13.76
CA LEU A 110 10.65 8.66 13.20
C LEU A 110 11.73 9.58 13.74
N ARG A 111 12.99 9.15 13.62
CA ARG A 111 14.15 9.95 13.99
C ARG A 111 15.10 9.97 12.81
N THR A 112 15.51 11.16 12.39
CA THR A 112 16.46 11.32 11.29
C THR A 112 17.82 10.78 11.66
N SER A 113 18.53 10.28 10.64
CA SER A 113 19.94 9.96 10.78
C SER A 113 20.81 11.12 10.27
N SER A 114 22.06 10.84 9.90
CA SER A 114 23.07 11.84 9.55
C SER A 114 23.05 12.30 8.08
N PHE A 115 22.21 11.72 7.22
CA PHE A 115 22.21 12.00 5.78
C PHE A 115 21.63 13.39 5.45
N VAL A 116 21.90 13.90 4.23
CA VAL A 116 21.45 15.23 3.76
C VAL A 116 20.01 15.19 3.22
N SER A 117 19.60 14.05 2.68
CA SER A 117 18.23 13.79 2.27
C SER A 117 17.92 12.31 2.49
N GLU A 118 16.69 12.01 2.89
CA GLU A 118 16.27 10.66 3.17
C GLU A 118 14.90 10.40 2.52
N THR A 119 14.83 9.32 1.74
CA THR A 119 13.56 8.75 1.29
C THR A 119 13.27 7.52 2.13
N PHE A 120 12.05 7.43 2.63
CA PHE A 120 11.56 6.23 3.30
C PHE A 120 10.30 5.70 2.64
N VAL A 121 10.14 4.40 2.75
CA VAL A 121 9.01 3.64 2.26
C VAL A 121 8.10 3.35 3.42
N VAL A 122 6.80 3.52 3.21
CA VAL A 122 5.74 3.04 4.10
C VAL A 122 4.99 1.94 3.38
N LYS A 123 4.94 0.75 3.97
CA LYS A 123 4.20 -0.40 3.48
C LYS A 123 3.03 -0.67 4.41
N LEU A 124 1.82 -0.64 3.89
CA LEU A 124 0.64 -1.15 4.56
C LEU A 124 0.51 -2.64 4.27
N TYR A 125 0.50 -3.45 5.32
CA TYR A 125 0.17 -4.87 5.26
C TYR A 125 -1.18 -5.13 5.91
N THR A 126 -2.04 -5.85 5.19
CA THR A 126 -3.31 -6.38 5.72
C THR A 126 -3.49 -7.82 5.30
N LYS A 127 -4.33 -8.57 6.02
CA LYS A 127 -4.63 -9.97 5.64
C LYS A 127 -5.21 -10.08 4.23
N ALA A 128 -6.08 -9.13 3.85
CA ALA A 128 -6.89 -9.20 2.63
C ALA A 128 -6.19 -8.58 1.40
N LEU A 129 -5.58 -7.39 1.54
CA LEU A 129 -5.02 -6.64 0.41
C LEU A 129 -3.51 -6.83 0.23
N LYS A 130 -2.91 -7.68 1.06
CA LYS A 130 -1.45 -7.91 1.13
C LYS A 130 -0.72 -6.59 1.34
N GLU A 131 0.16 -6.20 0.41
CA GLU A 131 0.99 -5.00 0.50
C GLU A 131 0.41 -3.83 -0.31
N SER A 132 0.48 -2.63 0.27
CA SER A 132 0.35 -1.36 -0.45
C SER A 132 1.51 -0.45 -0.06
N VAL A 133 2.09 0.25 -1.03
CA VAL A 133 3.34 0.98 -0.84
C VAL A 133 3.15 2.47 -1.08
N GLY A 134 3.74 3.28 -0.22
CA GLY A 134 3.87 4.72 -0.38
C GLY A 134 5.28 5.18 -0.05
N PHE A 135 5.66 6.34 -0.57
CA PHE A 135 6.99 6.91 -0.40
C PHE A 135 6.87 8.31 0.18
N ALA A 136 7.83 8.67 1.02
CA ALA A 136 7.96 10.02 1.52
C ALA A 136 9.43 10.44 1.50
N HIS A 137 9.64 11.74 1.30
CA HIS A 137 10.95 12.33 1.18
C HIS A 137 11.10 13.46 2.19
N ILE A 138 12.25 13.51 2.85
CA ILE A 138 12.62 14.58 3.77
C ILE A 138 14.01 15.12 3.44
N LYS A 139 14.21 16.40 3.72
CA LYS A 139 15.52 17.06 3.65
C LYS A 139 16.05 17.32 5.05
N ILE A 140 17.34 17.12 5.23
CA ILE A 140 18.04 17.39 6.50
C ILE A 140 19.05 18.50 6.23
N PRO A 141 18.84 19.72 6.77
CA PRO A 141 19.73 20.84 6.55
C PRO A 141 21.15 20.52 7.05
N GLN A 142 22.17 20.89 6.27
CA GLN A 142 23.54 20.89 6.75
C GLN A 142 23.73 22.10 7.67
N VAL A 143 24.17 21.86 8.90
CA VAL A 143 24.69 22.95 9.73
C VAL A 143 26.07 23.28 9.18
N GLN A 144 26.22 24.43 8.51
CA GLN A 144 27.54 24.99 8.25
C GLN A 144 28.16 25.30 9.61
N LYS A 145 29.29 24.66 9.92
CA LYS A 145 30.13 25.14 11.02
C LYS A 145 30.82 26.39 10.48
N GLU A 146 30.43 27.57 10.97
CA GLU A 146 31.25 28.76 10.85
C GLU A 146 32.62 28.42 11.47
N LYS A 147 33.68 28.66 10.69
CA LYS A 147 35.07 28.54 11.13
C LYS A 147 35.47 29.78 11.90
#